data_AF-A0AAV5KP55-F1
#
_entry.id   AF-A0AAV5KP55-F1
#
_cell.length_a   1.000
_cell.length_b   1.000
_cell.length_c   1.000
_cell.angle_alpha   90.00
_cell.angle_beta   90.00
_cell.angle_gamma   90.00
#
_symmetry.space_group_name_H-M   'P 1'
#
loop_
_entity.id
_entity.type
_entity.pdbx_description
1 polymer ?
#
loop_
_entity_poly.entity_id
_entity_poly.type
_entity_poly.pdbx_seq_one_letter_code
_entity_poly.pdbx_strand_id
1 'polypeptide(L)'
;MTFQAGINPPGGLWQDNQKEHVAGSAIFAYRKPAAFYVFLVFNTMAFTTSAFIIFCFTQRFPLGLEIRLAIVFLIVTYACAVSAIIPPESANLAYILLVALLPIVVLSLICRCTRPEAAAGNN
;
A
#
# COMPACT_ATOMS: atom_id res chain seq x y z
N MET A 1 3.02 3.92 16.83
CA MET A 1 4.12 4.84 16.49
C MET A 1 4.77 4.51 15.13
N THR A 2 4.04 4.01 14.13
CA THR A 2 4.57 3.68 12.79
C THR A 2 4.23 4.74 11.73
N PHE A 3 3.12 5.46 11.89
CA PHE A 3 2.71 6.51 10.96
C PHE A 3 3.71 7.67 10.89
N GLN A 4 4.27 8.08 12.04
CA GLN A 4 5.32 9.10 12.08
C GLN A 4 6.57 8.69 11.30
N ALA A 5 6.97 7.42 11.38
CA ALA A 5 8.13 6.91 10.64
C ALA A 5 7.85 6.75 9.13
N GLY A 6 6.59 6.67 8.72
CA GLY A 6 6.19 6.67 7.31
C GLY A 6 6.19 8.06 6.68
N ILE A 7 5.81 9.09 7.44
CA ILE A 7 5.78 10.49 6.97
C ILE A 7 7.16 11.15 7.10
N ASN A 8 7.92 10.76 8.13
CA ASN A 8 9.32 11.13 8.31
C ASN A 8 10.16 9.86 8.36
N PRO A 9 10.65 9.36 7.21
CA PRO A 9 11.57 8.23 7.20
C PRO A 9 12.78 8.54 8.09
N PRO A 10 13.35 7.53 8.78
CA PRO A 10 14.49 7.74 9.66
C PRO A 10 15.65 8.37 8.88
N GLY A 11 15.99 9.62 9.22
CA GLY A 11 16.97 10.42 8.50
C GLY A 11 16.39 11.56 7.65
N GLY A 12 15.06 11.64 7.49
CA GLY A 12 14.35 12.72 6.81
C GLY A 12 14.25 12.57 5.30
N LEU A 13 13.71 13.62 4.68
CA LEU A 13 13.61 13.79 3.23
C LEU A 13 14.64 14.84 2.80
N TRP A 14 15.18 14.70 1.59
CA TRP A 14 16.02 15.75 1.02
C TRP A 14 15.20 17.01 0.75
N GLN A 15 15.73 18.18 1.10
CA GLN A 15 15.08 19.49 0.88
C GLN A 15 15.61 20.23 -0.35
N ASP A 16 16.67 19.72 -0.98
CA ASP A 16 17.35 20.36 -2.11
C ASP A 16 17.62 19.33 -3.22
N ASN A 17 17.80 19.84 -4.45
CA ASN A 17 18.18 19.05 -5.62
C ASN A 17 19.69 19.11 -5.81
N GLN A 18 20.38 17.98 -5.69
CA GLN A 18 21.81 17.84 -6.00
C GLN A 18 22.02 16.69 -6.99
N LYS A 19 23.24 16.59 -7.56
CA LYS A 19 23.59 15.53 -8.53
C LYS A 19 23.32 14.11 -8.02
N GLU A 20 23.37 13.91 -6.70
CA GLU A 20 23.20 12.59 -6.06
C GLU A 20 21.80 12.37 -5.47
N HIS A 21 20.95 13.41 -5.37
CA HIS A 21 19.64 13.28 -4.73
C HIS A 21 18.61 14.32 -5.21
N VAL A 22 17.35 13.90 -5.26
CA VAL A 22 16.21 14.75 -5.59
C VAL A 22 15.46 15.14 -4.31
N ALA A 23 15.05 16.41 -4.21
CA ALA A 23 14.21 16.90 -3.14
C ALA A 23 12.92 16.08 -3.03
N GLY A 24 12.49 15.76 -1.81
CA GLY A 24 11.36 14.90 -1.52
C GLY A 24 11.65 13.40 -1.55
N SER A 25 12.86 12.97 -1.94
CA SER A 25 13.26 11.57 -1.80
C SER A 25 13.73 11.25 -0.37
N ALA A 26 13.49 10.03 0.11
CA ALA A 26 13.97 9.59 1.42
C ALA A 26 15.51 9.54 1.48
N ILE A 27 16.10 10.24 2.46
CA ILE A 27 17.55 10.19 2.73
C ILE A 27 17.98 8.76 3.08
N PHE A 28 17.09 8.01 3.74
CA PHE A 28 17.31 6.61 4.10
C PHE A 28 17.47 5.68 2.88
N ALA A 29 16.78 5.97 1.76
CA ALA A 29 16.88 5.20 0.53
C ALA A 29 18.28 5.27 -0.08
N TYR A 30 18.96 6.42 0.02
CA TYR A 30 20.32 6.60 -0.49
C TYR A 30 21.40 6.09 0.46
N ARG A 31 21.24 6.27 1.78
CA ARG A 31 22.26 5.84 2.76
C ARG A 31 22.33 4.34 2.94
N LYS A 32 21.17 3.66 3.04
CA LYS A 32 21.07 2.21 3.28
C LYS A 32 19.91 1.60 2.49
N PRO A 33 20.05 1.41 1.16
CA PRO A 33 18.97 0.96 0.29
C PRO A 33 18.38 -0.39 0.73
N ALA A 34 19.21 -1.38 1.08
CA ALA A 34 18.72 -2.70 1.50
C ALA A 34 17.84 -2.65 2.77
N ALA A 35 18.21 -1.85 3.77
CA ALA A 35 17.42 -1.70 4.99
C ALA A 35 16.14 -0.91 4.74
N PHE A 36 16.18 0.09 3.85
CA PHE A 36 15.00 0.82 3.40
C PHE A 36 13.99 -0.10 2.72
N TYR A 37 14.43 -0.98 1.81
CA TYR A 37 13.53 -1.95 1.16
C TYR A 37 12.89 -2.91 2.15
N VAL A 38 13.67 -3.48 3.07
CA VAL A 38 13.13 -4.37 4.11
C VAL A 38 12.08 -3.63 4.94
N PHE A 39 12.40 -2.43 5.44
CA PHE A 39 11.45 -1.60 6.19
C PHE A 39 10.14 -1.36 5.41
N LEU A 40 10.28 -0.99 4.14
CA LEU A 40 9.14 -0.66 3.27
C LEU A 40 8.29 -1.89 2.98
N VAL A 41 8.89 -3.05 2.68
CA VAL A 41 8.18 -4.32 2.48
C VAL A 41 7.37 -4.71 3.73
N PHE A 42 8.00 -4.73 4.89
CA PHE A 42 7.32 -5.13 6.13
C PHE A 42 6.19 -4.15 6.49
N ASN A 43 6.39 -2.85 6.26
CA ASN A 43 5.35 -1.84 6.48
C ASN A 43 4.16 -2.01 5.54
N THR A 44 4.43 -2.22 4.24
CA THR A 44 3.40 -2.50 3.24
C THR A 44 2.61 -3.76 3.59
N MET A 45 3.29 -4.86 3.95
CA MET A 45 2.63 -6.10 4.34
C MET A 45 1.71 -5.89 5.56
N ALA A 46 2.20 -5.22 6.60
CA ALA A 46 1.38 -4.95 7.79
C ALA A 46 0.14 -4.10 7.48
N PHE A 47 0.29 -3.08 6.61
CA PHE A 47 -0.82 -2.26 6.16
C PHE A 47 -1.85 -3.09 5.35
N THR A 48 -1.39 -3.89 4.38
CA THR A 48 -2.26 -4.77 3.59
C THR A 48 -2.99 -5.79 4.46
N THR A 49 -2.31 -6.41 5.43
CA THR A 49 -2.93 -7.36 6.36
C THR A 49 -4.00 -6.67 7.22
N SER A 50 -3.74 -5.46 7.71
CA SER A 50 -4.73 -4.68 8.46
C SER A 50 -5.97 -4.36 7.62
N ALA A 51 -5.77 -3.87 6.39
CA ALA A 51 -6.87 -3.57 5.47
C ALA A 51 -7.69 -4.82 5.12
N PHE A 52 -7.04 -5.98 4.96
CA PHE A 52 -7.71 -7.27 4.72
C PHE A 52 -8.58 -7.69 5.91
N ILE A 53 -8.07 -7.58 7.15
CA ILE A 53 -8.84 -7.93 8.35
C ILE A 53 -10.07 -7.03 8.47
N ILE A 54 -9.92 -5.71 8.27
CA ILE A 54 -11.04 -4.76 8.25
C ILE A 54 -12.05 -5.17 7.18
N PHE A 55 -11.58 -5.47 5.96
CA PHE A 55 -12.44 -5.91 4.87
C PHE A 55 -13.22 -7.19 5.21
N CYS A 56 -12.58 -8.19 5.81
CA CYS A 56 -13.23 -9.43 6.24
C CYS A 56 -14.30 -9.18 7.31
N PHE A 57 -14.00 -8.34 8.30
CA PHE A 57 -14.93 -8.01 9.37
C PHE A 57 -16.16 -7.25 8.87
N THR A 58 -15.97 -6.39 7.87
CA THR A 58 -17.02 -5.55 7.33
C THR A 58 -17.96 -6.27 6.34
N GLN A 59 -17.68 -7.51 5.93
CA GLN A 59 -18.54 -8.25 4.98
C GLN A 59 -19.99 -8.43 5.44
N ARG A 60 -20.25 -8.43 6.76
CA ARG A 60 -21.57 -8.63 7.36
C ARG A 60 -22.27 -7.32 7.76
N PHE A 61 -21.66 -6.16 7.52
CA PHE A 61 -22.18 -4.87 7.95
C PHE A 61 -22.94 -4.15 6.82
N PRO A 62 -24.04 -3.41 7.15
CA PRO A 62 -24.83 -2.66 6.16
C PRO A 62 -24.03 -1.51 5.49
N LEU A 63 -22.94 -1.04 6.10
CA LEU A 63 -22.03 -0.02 5.56
C LEU A 63 -20.89 -0.59 4.70
N GLY A 64 -21.05 -1.80 4.17
CA GLY A 64 -19.98 -2.51 3.47
C GLY A 64 -19.43 -1.79 2.23
N LEU A 65 -20.25 -1.06 1.49
CA LEU A 65 -19.80 -0.31 0.30
C LEU A 65 -18.94 0.90 0.64
N GLU A 66 -19.34 1.69 1.65
CA GLU A 66 -18.58 2.86 2.09
C GLU A 66 -17.19 2.48 2.57
N ILE A 67 -17.11 1.41 3.38
CA ILE A 67 -15.84 0.91 3.89
C ILE A 67 -14.99 0.29 2.77
N ARG A 68 -15.60 -0.40 1.80
CA ARG A 68 -14.88 -0.91 0.61
C ARG A 68 -14.28 0.23 -0.20
N LEU A 69 -15.04 1.29 -0.47
CA LEU A 69 -14.53 2.47 -1.15
C LEU A 69 -13.42 3.14 -0.35
N ALA A 70 -13.61 3.33 0.96
CA ALA A 70 -12.60 3.90 1.84
C ALA A 70 -11.28 3.10 1.83
N ILE A 71 -11.35 1.75 1.85
CA ILE A 71 -10.17 0.88 1.75
C ILE A 71 -9.47 1.05 0.40
N VAL A 72 -10.21 1.14 -0.71
CA VAL A 72 -9.64 1.37 -2.04
C VAL A 72 -8.93 2.72 -2.09
N PHE A 73 -9.59 3.80 -1.65
CA PHE A 73 -8.98 5.13 -1.58
C PHE A 73 -7.73 5.12 -0.69
N LEU A 74 -7.77 4.46 0.46
CA LEU A 74 -6.64 4.36 1.38
C LEU A 74 -5.44 3.63 0.75
N ILE A 75 -5.68 2.53 0.01
CA ILE A 75 -4.62 1.80 -0.72
C ILE A 75 -4.02 2.67 -1.83
N VAL A 76 -4.86 3.40 -2.58
CA VAL A 76 -4.39 4.31 -3.64
C VAL A 76 -3.55 5.44 -3.07
N THR A 77 -4.01 6.09 -1.99
CA THR A 77 -3.24 7.14 -1.31
C THR A 77 -1.90 6.62 -0.79
N TYR A 78 -1.87 5.41 -0.22
CA TYR A 78 -0.62 4.78 0.22
C TYR A 78 0.34 4.52 -0.95
N ALA A 79 -0.15 4.00 -2.07
CA ALA A 79 0.65 3.76 -3.27
C ALA A 79 1.24 5.05 -3.86
N CYS A 80 0.45 6.13 -3.93
CA CYS A 80 0.92 7.45 -4.34
C CYS A 80 1.99 8.00 -3.39
N ALA A 81 1.78 7.88 -2.07
CA ALA A 81 2.73 8.36 -1.06
C ALA A 81 4.09 7.62 -1.15
N VAL A 82 4.05 6.28 -1.28
CA VAL A 82 5.26 5.46 -1.45
C VAL A 82 5.99 5.83 -2.74
N SER A 83 5.26 6.05 -3.84
CA SER A 83 5.86 6.44 -5.13
C SER A 83 6.50 7.83 -5.09
N ALA A 84 5.99 8.75 -4.27
CA ALA A 84 6.56 10.09 -4.12
C ALA A 84 7.90 10.10 -3.37
N ILE A 85 8.14 9.11 -2.51
CA ILE A 85 9.32 9.04 -1.63
C ILE A 85 10.48 8.25 -2.30
N ILE A 86 10.16 7.35 -3.23
CA ILE A 86 11.14 6.49 -3.93
C ILE A 86 11.69 7.23 -5.16
N PRO A 87 13.04 7.33 -5.31
CA PRO A 87 13.63 7.99 -6.47
C PRO A 87 13.40 7.22 -7.78
N PRO A 88 13.17 7.93 -8.91
CA PRO A 88 12.71 7.34 -10.18
C PRO A 88 13.69 6.37 -10.82
N GLU A 89 14.98 6.50 -10.53
CA GLU A 89 16.06 5.59 -10.99
C GLU A 89 15.94 4.17 -10.39
N SER A 90 15.27 4.02 -9.24
CA SER A 90 15.14 2.75 -8.49
C SER A 90 13.72 2.17 -8.47
N ALA A 91 12.76 2.93 -9.02
CA ALA A 91 11.38 2.53 -9.12
C ALA A 91 11.22 1.52 -10.26
N ASN A 92 11.50 0.24 -9.98
CA ASN A 92 11.00 -0.82 -10.83
C ASN A 92 9.48 -0.65 -10.91
N LEU A 93 8.98 -0.16 -12.05
CA LEU A 93 7.56 0.03 -12.31
C LEU A 93 6.76 -1.22 -11.95
N ALA A 94 7.36 -2.40 -12.18
CA ALA A 94 6.81 -3.69 -11.80
C ALA A 94 6.57 -3.86 -10.28
N TYR A 95 7.42 -3.32 -9.40
CA TYR A 95 7.25 -3.42 -7.95
C TYR A 95 6.12 -2.52 -7.44
N ILE A 96 6.02 -1.30 -7.96
CA ILE A 96 4.92 -0.38 -7.66
C ILE A 96 3.60 -0.94 -8.21
N LEU A 97 3.63 -1.49 -9.43
CA LEU A 97 2.48 -2.15 -10.05
C LEU A 97 2.08 -3.41 -9.29
N LEU A 98 3.04 -4.20 -8.78
CA LEU A 98 2.79 -5.36 -7.93
C LEU A 98 2.13 -4.93 -6.63
N VAL A 99 2.67 -3.94 -5.91
CA VAL A 99 2.11 -3.45 -4.64
C VAL A 99 0.74 -2.79 -4.82
N ALA A 100 0.49 -2.16 -5.96
CA ALA A 100 -0.81 -1.55 -6.27
C ALA A 100 -1.85 -2.58 -6.75
N LEU A 101 -1.47 -3.51 -7.63
CA LEU A 101 -2.39 -4.48 -8.22
C LEU A 101 -2.63 -5.67 -7.31
N LEU A 102 -1.66 -6.14 -6.54
CA LEU A 102 -1.82 -7.31 -5.69
C LEU A 102 -2.97 -7.14 -4.68
N PRO A 103 -3.12 -6.02 -3.94
CA PRO A 103 -4.30 -5.82 -3.09
C PRO A 103 -5.60 -5.69 -3.89
N ILE A 104 -5.59 -5.06 -5.08
CA ILE A 104 -6.79 -4.96 -5.94
C ILE A 104 -7.21 -6.34 -6.47
N VAL A 105 -6.26 -7.15 -6.91
CA VAL A 105 -6.43 -8.52 -7.39
C VAL A 105 -6.89 -9.43 -6.25
N VAL A 106 -6.28 -9.32 -5.07
CA VAL A 106 -6.68 -10.09 -3.89
C VAL A 106 -8.11 -9.71 -3.48
N LEU A 107 -8.45 -8.42 -3.39
CA LEU A 107 -9.80 -7.96 -3.05
C LEU A 107 -10.84 -8.37 -4.11
N SER A 108 -10.49 -8.33 -5.40
CA SER A 108 -11.38 -8.75 -6.48
C SER A 108 -11.56 -10.27 -6.55
N LEU A 109 -10.51 -11.05 -6.26
CA LEU A 109 -10.61 -12.51 -6.13
C LEU A 109 -11.43 -12.92 -4.91
N ILE A 110 -11.28 -12.23 -3.77
CA ILE A 110 -12.11 -12.47 -2.58
C ILE A 110 -13.56 -12.09 -2.86
N CYS A 111 -13.83 -10.95 -3.49
CA CYS A 111 -15.17 -10.57 -3.95
C CYS A 111 -15.79 -11.57 -4.94
N ARG A 112 -14.98 -12.23 -5.77
CA ARG A 112 -15.44 -13.31 -6.66
C ARG A 112 -15.66 -14.63 -5.91
N CYS A 113 -14.81 -14.96 -4.93
CA CYS A 113 -14.94 -16.15 -4.08
C CYS A 113 -16.09 -16.06 -3.08
N THR A 114 -16.50 -14.87 -2.64
CA THR A 114 -17.67 -14.69 -1.78
C THR A 114 -18.99 -14.61 -2.56
N ARG A 115 -18.94 -14.57 -3.90
CA ARG A 115 -20.12 -14.47 -4.78
C ARG A 115 -20.78 -15.80 -5.24
N PRO A 116 -20.27 -17.04 -5.04
CA PRO A 116 -20.88 -18.21 -5.66
C PRO A 116 -21.75 -19.10 -4.74
N GLU A 117 -22.26 -18.61 -3.60
CA GLU A 117 -23.22 -19.39 -2.78
C GLU A 117 -24.63 -18.78 -2.64
N ALA A 118 -24.87 -17.57 -3.13
CA ALA A 118 -26.20 -16.95 -3.04
C ALA A 118 -27.13 -17.27 -4.22
N ALA A 119 -26.70 -18.09 -5.19
CA ALA A 119 -27.43 -18.35 -6.44
C ALA A 119 -27.77 -19.84 -6.70
N ALA A 120 -27.50 -20.75 -5.76
CA ALA A 120 -27.68 -22.20 -5.94
C ALA A 120 -28.71 -22.82 -4.97
N GLY A 121 -29.74 -22.07 -4.59
CA GLY A 121 -30.75 -22.52 -3.63
C GLY A 121 -32.15 -22.00 -3.94
N ASN A 122 -32.63 -22.22 -5.16
CA ASN A 122 -34.08 -22.21 -5.44
C ASN A 122 -34.36 -23.02 -6.72
N ASN A 123 -34.38 -24.35 -6.59
CA ASN A 123 -35.07 -25.29 -7.47
C ASN A 123 -35.70 -26.35 -6.58
#